data_AF-A0A235IER2-F1
#
_entry.id   AF-A0A235IER2-F1
#
_cell.length_a   1.000
_cell.length_b   1.000
_cell.length_c   1.000
_cell.angle_alpha   90.00
_cell.angle_beta   90.00
_cell.angle_gamma   90.00
#
_symmetry.space_group_name_H-M   'P 1'
#
loop_
_entity.id
_entity.type
_entity.pdbx_description
1 polymer ?
#
loop_
_entity_poly.entity_id
_entity_poly.type
_entity_poly.pdbx_seq_one_letter_code
_entity_poly.pdbx_strand_id
1 'polypeptide(L)' 'MRILCIDFNLTDNRDTEGNDAAFFAACAYANGAVWETISGKSDSARRLEFWLWWLNVAIPSAWEAIEEDEKIHIPLPEAS' A
#
# COMPACT_ATOMS: atom_id res chain seq x y z
N MET A 1 8.36 -1.30 -18.06
CA MET A 1 7.56 -1.04 -16.85
C MET A 1 6.29 -0.33 -17.29
N ARG A 2 5.16 -1.05 -17.40
CA ARG A 2 3.86 -0.46 -17.76
C ARG A 2 3.07 -0.29 -16.48
N ILE A 3 2.90 0.96 -16.06
CA ILE A 3 1.94 1.35 -15.03
C ILE A 3 0.57 1.09 -15.65
N LEU A 4 -0.01 -0.08 -15.35
CA LEU A 4 -1.37 -0.41 -15.74
C LEU A 4 -2.31 0.58 -15.04
N CYS A 5 -3.08 1.29 -15.85
CA CYS A 5 -4.08 2.30 -15.51
C CYS A 5 -4.66 2.17 -14.09
N ILE A 6 -4.20 3.03 -13.17
CA ILE A 6 -4.93 3.30 -11.94
C ILE A 6 -6.19 4.08 -12.34
N ASP A 7 -7.35 3.42 -12.29
CA ASP A 7 -8.63 4.10 -12.41
C ASP A 7 -9.00 4.66 -11.04
N PHE A 8 -8.83 5.97 -10.87
CA PHE A 8 -9.16 6.68 -9.63
C PHE A 8 -10.65 6.63 -9.26
N ASN A 9 -11.53 6.16 -10.17
CA ASN A 9 -12.96 5.97 -9.89
C ASN A 9 -13.32 4.53 -9.49
N LEU A 10 -12.37 3.59 -9.52
CA LEU A 10 -12.59 2.17 -9.28
C LEU A 10 -11.85 1.65 -8.03
N THR A 11 -11.67 2.49 -7.01
CA THR A 11 -10.95 2.10 -5.79
C THR A 11 -11.74 1.20 -4.84
N ASP A 12 -13.06 1.10 -5.01
CA ASP A 12 -13.98 0.36 -4.12
C ASP A 12 -14.70 -0.81 -4.85
N ASN A 13 -14.03 -1.51 -5.77
CA ASN A 13 -14.62 -2.73 -6.34
C ASN A 13 -14.61 -3.88 -5.31
N ARG A 14 -15.56 -4.80 -5.40
CA ARG A 14 -15.72 -5.93 -4.46
C ARG A 14 -14.84 -7.13 -4.82
N ASP A 15 -13.77 -6.92 -5.57
CA ASP A 15 -12.88 -8.02 -5.97
C ASP A 15 -11.97 -8.40 -4.81
N THR A 16 -12.51 -9.21 -3.89
CA THR A 16 -11.79 -9.69 -2.71
C THR A 16 -10.58 -10.56 -3.03
N GLU A 17 -10.50 -11.14 -4.23
CA GLU A 17 -9.37 -11.95 -4.68
C GLU A 17 -8.24 -11.08 -5.29
N GLY A 18 -8.58 -9.91 -5.83
CA GLY A 18 -7.62 -8.92 -6.34
C GLY A 18 -7.08 -7.95 -5.28
N ASN A 19 -7.64 -7.94 -4.07
CA ASN A 19 -7.26 -7.02 -3.01
C ASN A 19 -5.98 -7.46 -2.29
N ASP A 20 -5.01 -6.54 -2.20
CA ASP A 20 -3.73 -6.78 -1.54
C ASP A 20 -3.75 -6.40 -0.04
N ALA A 21 -2.61 -6.61 0.64
CA ALA A 21 -2.48 -6.27 2.05
C ALA A 21 -2.70 -4.77 2.33
N ALA A 22 -2.34 -3.89 1.40
CA ALA A 22 -2.51 -2.45 1.55
C ALA A 22 -3.99 -2.07 1.53
N PHE A 23 -4.79 -2.71 0.66
CA PHE A 23 -6.24 -2.55 0.64
C PHE A 23 -6.89 -2.92 1.98
N PHE A 24 -6.54 -4.07 2.56
CA PHE A 24 -7.11 -4.49 3.85
C PHE A 24 -6.66 -3.59 5.00
N ALA A 25 -5.42 -3.09 4.96
CA ALA A 25 -4.94 -2.09 5.92
C ALA A 25 -5.72 -0.77 5.82
N ALA A 26 -6.03 -0.30 4.60
CA ALA A 26 -6.86 0.87 4.38
C ALA A 26 -8.28 0.69 4.99
N CYS A 27 -8.88 -0.49 4.81
CA CYS A 27 -10.16 -0.83 5.43
C CYS A 27 -10.10 -0.81 6.96
N ALA A 28 -9.06 -1.44 7.54
CA ALA A 28 -8.87 -1.48 8.99
C ALA A 28 -8.67 -0.07 9.59
N TYR A 29 -7.88 0.78 8.92
CA TYR A 29 -7.66 2.18 9.31
C TYR A 29 -8.95 3.01 9.27
N ALA A 30 -9.88 2.65 8.39
CA ALA A 30 -11.15 3.32 8.16
C ALA A 30 -12.35 2.65 8.85
N ASN A 31 -12.13 1.98 9.98
CA ASN A 31 -13.16 1.36 10.81
C ASN A 31 -13.91 0.16 10.19
N GLY A 32 -13.51 -0.34 9.02
CA GLY A 32 -14.10 -1.54 8.46
C GLY A 32 -14.05 -1.63 6.94
N ALA A 33 -14.52 -2.77 6.43
CA ALA A 33 -14.53 -3.06 5.01
C ALA A 33 -15.57 -2.25 4.24
N VAL A 34 -15.22 -1.84 3.02
CA VAL A 34 -16.06 -0.98 2.16
C VAL A 34 -17.34 -1.67 1.66
N TRP A 35 -17.35 -3.00 1.66
CA TRP A 35 -18.50 -3.82 1.25
C TRP A 35 -19.46 -4.16 2.38
N GLU A 36 -19.17 -3.79 3.63
CA GLU A 36 -20.13 -3.96 4.71
C GLU A 36 -21.34 -3.05 4.50
N THR A 37 -22.51 -3.65 4.39
CA THR A 37 -23.79 -2.96 4.11
C THR A 37 -24.35 -2.21 5.32
N ILE A 38 -23.75 -2.39 6.50
CA ILE A 38 -24.12 -1.66 7.71
C ILE A 38 -23.53 -0.24 7.59
N SER A 39 -24.43 0.71 7.33
CA SER A 39 -24.10 2.14 7.25
C SER A 39 -23.29 2.59 8.48
N GLY A 40 -22.22 3.37 8.25
CA GLY A 40 -21.41 3.97 9.30
C GLY A 40 -20.19 3.17 9.77
N LYS A 41 -19.95 1.97 9.24
CA LYS A 41 -18.76 1.18 9.61
C LYS A 41 -17.49 1.56 8.86
N SER A 42 -17.55 1.89 7.57
CA SER A 42 -16.35 2.28 6.82
C SER A 42 -16.32 3.78 6.55
N ASP A 43 -15.27 4.45 6.99
CA ASP A 43 -15.06 5.90 6.86
C ASP A 43 -14.24 6.22 5.60
N SER A 44 -14.90 6.77 4.58
CA SER A 44 -14.24 7.09 3.30
C SER A 44 -13.18 8.18 3.42
N ALA A 45 -13.32 9.14 4.33
CA ALA A 45 -12.33 10.19 4.55
C ALA A 45 -11.05 9.61 5.15
N ARG A 46 -11.19 8.66 6.09
CA ARG A 46 -10.03 7.95 6.66
C ARG A 46 -9.35 7.03 5.67
N ARG A 47 -10.09 6.37 4.76
CA ARG A 47 -9.46 5.62 3.66
C ARG A 47 -8.63 6.54 2.77
N LEU A 48 -9.16 7.71 2.43
CA LEU A 48 -8.43 8.69 1.63
C LEU A 48 -7.16 9.16 2.36
N GLU A 49 -7.22 9.44 3.65
CA GLU A 49 -6.06 9.78 4.48
C GLU A 49 -4.99 8.67 4.43
N PHE A 50 -5.39 7.41 4.60
CA PHE A 50 -4.49 6.26 4.50
C PHE A 50 -3.80 6.22 3.13
N TRP A 51 -4.55 6.34 2.03
CA TRP A 51 -3.98 6.26 0.69
C TRP A 51 -3.04 7.43 0.38
N LEU A 52 -3.37 8.64 0.86
CA LEU A 52 -2.47 9.79 0.75
C LEU A 52 -1.16 9.54 1.48
N TRP A 53 -1.20 9.00 2.70
CA TRP A 53 0.01 8.61 3.43
C TRP A 53 0.77 7.48 2.71
N TRP A 54 0.07 6.44 2.27
CA TRP A 54 0.67 5.27 1.62
C TRP A 54 1.48 5.66 0.38
N LEU A 55 0.88 6.48 -0.50
CA LEU A 55 1.50 6.91 -1.76
C LEU A 55 2.63 7.93 -1.56
N ASN A 56 2.49 8.86 -0.62
CA ASN A 56 3.44 9.97 -0.45
C ASN A 56 4.55 9.68 0.57
N VAL A 57 4.36 8.70 1.44
CA VAL A 57 5.30 8.42 2.55
C VAL A 57 5.69 6.93 2.58
N ALA A 58 4.74 6.02 2.73
CA ALA A 58 5.06 4.61 2.98
C ALA A 58 5.83 3.95 1.83
N ILE A 59 5.37 4.13 0.59
CA ILE A 59 6.02 3.56 -0.59
C ILE A 59 7.42 4.16 -0.82
N PRO A 60 7.61 5.50 -0.84
CA PRO A 60 8.96 6.08 -0.93
C PRO A 60 9.91 5.59 0.16
N SER A 61 9.48 5.59 1.43
CA SER A 61 10.32 5.14 2.54
C SER A 61 10.68 3.65 2.45
N ALA A 62 9.75 2.80 1.99
CA ALA A 62 10.04 1.39 1.77
C ALA A 62 11.06 1.19 0.63
N TRP A 63 10.97 1.99 -0.43
CA TRP A 63 11.93 1.94 -1.54
C TRP A 63 13.34 2.36 -1.09
N GLU A 64 13.45 3.46 -0.34
CA GLU A 64 14.71 3.93 0.23
C GLU A 64 15.34 2.88 1.16
N ALA A 65 14.55 2.23 2.01
CA ALA A 65 15.04 1.19 2.91
C ALA A 65 15.65 -0.03 2.18
N ILE A 66 15.12 -0.39 1.00
CA ILE A 66 15.67 -1.48 0.18
C ILE A 66 17.01 -1.05 -0.45
N GLU A 67 17.10 0.18 -0.95
CA GLU A 67 18.35 0.71 -1.52
C GLU A 67 19.47 0.84 -0.46
N GLU A 68 19.12 1.10 0.80
CA GLU A 68 20.06 1.09 1.92
C GLU A 68 20.56 -0.32 2.24
N ASP A 69 19.69 -1.33 2.22
CA ASP A 69 20.06 -2.73 2.45
C ASP A 69 21.00 -3.27 1.36
N GLU A 70 20.78 -2.90 0.09
CA GLU A 70 21.65 -3.27 -1.03
C GLU A 70 23.06 -2.64 -0.94
N LYS A 71 23.19 -1.44 -0.38
CA LYS A 71 24.48 -0.76 -0.20
C LYS A 71 25.36 -1.41 0.89
N ILE A 72 24.79 -2.27 1.73
CA ILE A 72 25.51 -2.99 2.79
C ILE A 72 26.18 -4.28 2.26
N HIS A 73 26.06 -4.61 0.97
CA HIS A 73 26.79 -5.71 0.36
C HIS A 73 28.24 -5.34 0.02
N ILE A 74 29.09 -5.19 1.04
CA ILE A 74 30.54 -4.99 0.90
C ILE A 74 31.15 -6.30 0.36
N PRO A 75 31.96 -6.29 -0.72
CA PRO A 75 32.58 -7.52 -1.22
C PRO A 75 33.58 -8.05 -0.19
N LEU A 76 33.50 -9.34 0.11
CA LEU A 76 34.53 -10.03 0.88
C LEU A 76 35.86 -9.94 0.10
N PRO A 77 36.98 -9.56 0.74
CA PRO A 77 38.26 -9.52 0.06
C PRO A 77 38.64 -10.95 -0.34
N GLU A 78 38.98 -11.15 -1.61
CA GLU A 78 39.45 -12.44 -2.10
C GLU A 78 40.69 -12.88 -1.30
N ALA A 79 40.60 -14.04 -0.68
CA ALA A 79 41.73 -14.66 -0.01
C ALA A 79 42.77 -15.07 -1.08
N SER A 80 43.95 -14.46 -1.01
CA SER A 80 45.14 -14.80 -1.81
C SER A 80 45.72 -16.17 -1.44
#